data_AF-A0A257WFT9-F1
#
_entry.id   AF-A0A257WFT9-F1
#
_cell.length_a   1.000
_cell.length_b   1.000
_cell.length_c   1.000
_cell.angle_alpha   90.00
_cell.angle_beta   90.00
_cell.angle_gamma   90.00
#
_symmetry.space_group_name_H-M   'P 1'
#
loop_
_entity.id
_entity.type
_entity.pdbx_description
1 polymer ?
#
loop_
_entity_poly.entity_id
_entity_poly.type
_entity_poly.pdbx_seq_one_letter_code
_entity_poly.pdbx_strand_id
1 'polypeptide(L)'
;MKRSIACLSLCLLFIWPVLIRAQSQVTMSSADMYLAIRKLNVLGSVLYVAAHPDDENTRLITFLSKEKLYRTGYLSLTRGDGGQNLIGDEQGIDLGLIRTQELLSARRVDGGEQFFTRAFDFGYSKNPEETFEKWGRDKILADVVWVIRKFQPDVVVTRFPVTGEGGHGHHTASAILANEAFAAAADPRRFPEQLKYVSVWQVKRVLWNTFNFGGNNTIRDDQFRIDVGAYNPLLGKSYGEIAAESRSQHKSQGFGVPASRGQSFEFFQTTKGDAPANELTDGVNTGWSRVKGGAGIEKLITGVLSQFDLLHPERSVKGLVELYKAIEKLPASVWTEQKLKEVKHLIAQCSGLWMDAYTTDAFAVQTDSVKINIAVNNRLGAAIQWHTLSVDGFDTTLATTLARNINQSFSKTFFVPLTKPVTQPYWLEKPMDEGTYTVVDQQKIGQPDASPAYEARFDLTIEGLAINYSLPVRYRFTDPVRGELYQPMVVIPPFSVKPEQELYVLKNGADWKRALQFKSNKTNGHFL
;
A
#
# COMPACT_ATOMS: atom_id res chain seq x y z
N MET A 1 37.01 31.17 -53.54
CA MET A 1 37.64 29.88 -53.13
C MET A 1 37.68 29.82 -51.60
N LYS A 2 37.42 28.62 -51.04
CA LYS A 2 37.30 28.19 -49.61
C LYS A 2 35.83 27.92 -49.23
N ARG A 3 35.28 26.72 -49.51
CA ARG A 3 35.39 25.42 -48.78
C ARG A 3 35.00 25.57 -47.30
N SER A 4 33.75 25.27 -46.95
CA SER A 4 33.26 23.98 -46.40
C SER A 4 33.70 23.75 -44.94
N ILE A 5 32.72 23.59 -44.03
CA ILE A 5 32.50 22.39 -43.19
C ILE A 5 31.14 22.57 -42.51
N ALA A 6 30.18 21.75 -42.91
CA ALA A 6 28.95 21.53 -42.17
C ALA A 6 29.25 20.49 -41.07
N CYS A 7 29.16 20.88 -39.81
CA CYS A 7 29.08 19.92 -38.71
C CYS A 7 27.61 19.54 -38.52
N LEU A 8 27.23 18.37 -39.03
CA LEU A 8 26.02 17.67 -38.60
C LEU A 8 26.27 17.19 -37.16
N SER A 9 25.78 17.93 -36.18
CA SER A 9 25.66 17.44 -34.80
C SER A 9 24.40 16.58 -34.72
N LEU A 10 24.58 15.27 -34.83
CA LEU A 10 23.56 14.26 -34.60
C LEU A 10 23.21 14.25 -33.10
N CYS A 11 22.21 15.05 -32.69
CA CYS A 11 21.64 14.95 -31.35
C CYS A 11 20.81 13.67 -31.25
N LEU A 12 21.47 12.59 -30.81
CA LEU A 12 20.81 11.40 -30.27
C LEU A 12 20.07 11.80 -28.98
N LEU A 13 18.76 12.04 -29.10
CA LEU A 13 17.83 12.11 -27.99
C LEU A 13 17.76 10.73 -27.32
N PHE A 14 18.60 10.50 -26.32
CA PHE A 14 18.37 9.44 -25.34
C PHE A 14 17.19 9.85 -24.46
N ILE A 15 16.01 9.38 -24.84
CA ILE A 15 14.84 9.36 -23.96
C ILE A 15 15.14 8.29 -22.91
N TRP A 16 15.56 8.70 -21.71
CA TRP A 16 15.63 7.82 -20.56
C TRP A 16 14.20 7.56 -20.08
N PRO A 17 13.67 6.32 -20.14
CA PRO A 17 12.38 6.05 -19.52
C PRO A 17 12.55 6.09 -18.00
N VAL A 18 11.80 6.97 -17.34
CA VAL A 18 11.60 6.96 -15.89
C VAL A 18 11.17 5.54 -15.49
N LEU A 19 11.93 4.94 -14.58
CA LEU A 19 11.77 3.56 -14.13
C LEU A 19 10.55 3.40 -13.23
N ILE A 20 9.34 3.47 -13.80
CA ILE A 20 8.14 2.98 -13.11
C ILE A 20 8.28 1.46 -13.01
N ARG A 21 8.45 0.97 -11.77
CA ARG A 21 8.59 -0.45 -11.47
C ARG A 21 7.29 -1.17 -11.79
N ALA A 22 7.29 -1.75 -12.97
CA ALA A 22 6.28 -2.70 -13.35
C ALA A 22 6.49 -4.03 -12.61
N GLN A 23 5.43 -4.75 -12.27
CA GLN A 23 5.50 -5.91 -11.36
C GLN A 23 4.64 -7.06 -11.83
N SER A 24 5.11 -8.30 -11.73
CA SER A 24 4.30 -9.48 -12.02
C SER A 24 3.22 -9.71 -10.95
N GLN A 25 2.20 -10.51 -11.28
CA GLN A 25 1.17 -10.88 -10.33
C GLN A 25 1.73 -11.78 -9.23
N VAL A 26 1.55 -11.38 -7.97
CA VAL A 26 1.96 -12.20 -6.81
C VAL A 26 1.12 -13.48 -6.80
N THR A 27 1.80 -14.62 -6.84
CA THR A 27 1.20 -15.94 -6.64
C THR A 27 1.77 -16.54 -5.36
N MET A 28 0.90 -17.12 -4.52
CA MET A 28 1.34 -17.74 -3.27
C MET A 28 1.89 -19.14 -3.55
N SER A 29 3.01 -19.48 -2.89
CA SER A 29 3.43 -20.88 -2.75
C SER A 29 2.53 -21.61 -1.76
N SER A 30 2.56 -22.95 -1.71
CA SER A 30 1.82 -23.72 -0.70
C SER A 30 2.27 -23.37 0.73
N ALA A 31 3.53 -22.97 0.94
CA ALA A 31 4.01 -22.50 2.23
C ALA A 31 3.40 -21.14 2.62
N ASP A 32 3.27 -20.23 1.66
CA ASP A 32 2.58 -18.94 1.87
C ASP A 32 1.09 -19.16 2.18
N MET A 33 0.43 -20.07 1.46
CA MET A 33 -0.97 -20.43 1.71
C MET A 33 -1.14 -21.01 3.11
N TYR A 34 -0.26 -21.93 3.54
CA TYR A 34 -0.30 -22.50 4.88
C TYR A 34 -0.12 -21.43 5.98
N LEU A 35 0.86 -20.52 5.82
CA LEU A 35 1.04 -19.38 6.74
C LEU A 35 -0.17 -18.44 6.75
N ALA A 36 -0.76 -18.17 5.59
CA ALA A 36 -1.95 -17.33 5.49
C ALA A 36 -3.18 -17.99 6.15
N ILE A 37 -3.34 -19.32 6.07
CA ILE A 37 -4.38 -20.04 6.82
C ILE A 37 -4.10 -19.94 8.33
N ARG A 38 -2.84 -20.09 8.79
CA ARG A 38 -2.49 -19.88 10.20
C ARG A 38 -2.84 -18.47 10.68
N LYS A 39 -2.62 -17.46 9.84
CA LYS A 39 -2.95 -16.05 10.13
C LYS A 39 -4.45 -15.84 10.38
N LEU A 40 -5.33 -16.71 9.87
CA LEU A 40 -6.77 -16.61 10.15
C LEU A 40 -7.12 -16.75 11.63
N ASN A 41 -6.28 -17.41 12.44
CA ASN A 41 -6.45 -17.50 13.90
C ASN A 41 -5.94 -16.27 14.66
N VAL A 42 -5.27 -15.33 13.99
CA VAL A 42 -4.62 -14.19 14.62
C VAL A 42 -5.38 -12.89 14.32
N LEU A 43 -5.94 -12.30 15.37
CA LEU A 43 -6.68 -11.05 15.37
C LEU A 43 -5.93 -10.04 16.24
N GLY A 44 -4.64 -9.83 16.03
CA GLY A 44 -3.86 -8.76 16.66
C GLY A 44 -3.43 -7.72 15.63
N SER A 45 -3.43 -6.44 16.00
CA SER A 45 -3.04 -5.34 15.10
C SER A 45 -2.02 -4.38 15.72
N VAL A 46 -1.06 -3.92 14.91
CA VAL A 46 -0.04 -2.94 15.31
C VAL A 46 0.07 -1.85 14.26
N LEU A 47 0.06 -0.58 14.68
CA LEU A 47 0.32 0.57 13.79
C LEU A 47 1.65 1.23 14.16
N TYR A 48 2.61 1.16 13.25
CA TYR A 48 3.88 1.87 13.36
C TYR A 48 3.72 3.28 12.78
N VAL A 49 4.19 4.31 13.48
CA VAL A 49 4.02 5.72 13.10
C VAL A 49 5.38 6.42 13.10
N ALA A 50 5.68 7.08 11.99
CA ALA A 50 6.84 7.98 11.87
C ALA A 50 6.56 9.06 10.82
N ALA A 51 7.55 9.91 10.54
CA ALA A 51 7.34 11.09 9.72
C ALA A 51 7.42 10.78 8.22
N HIS A 52 8.46 10.04 7.81
CA HIS A 52 8.84 9.91 6.41
C HIS A 52 8.87 8.45 5.95
N PRO A 53 8.73 8.19 4.64
CA PRO A 53 9.23 6.95 4.06
C PRO A 53 10.66 6.70 4.51
N ASP A 54 11.07 5.47 4.83
CA ASP A 54 12.42 5.07 5.30
C ASP A 54 12.68 5.14 6.82
N ASP A 55 11.86 5.87 7.57
CA ASP A 55 11.94 5.93 9.04
C ASP A 55 11.54 4.60 9.70
N GLU A 56 10.78 3.77 8.99
CA GLU A 56 10.20 2.58 9.59
C GLU A 56 11.26 1.53 9.94
N ASN A 57 11.02 0.83 11.04
CA ASN A 57 11.80 -0.35 11.35
C ASN A 57 11.28 -1.55 10.54
N THR A 58 11.85 -1.76 9.35
CA THR A 58 11.43 -2.85 8.45
C THR A 58 11.56 -4.22 9.09
N ARG A 59 12.51 -4.43 10.02
CA ARG A 59 12.66 -5.69 10.75
C ARG A 59 11.51 -5.94 11.72
N LEU A 60 11.16 -4.93 12.52
CA LEU A 60 10.02 -5.04 13.42
C LEU A 60 8.72 -5.26 12.64
N ILE A 61 8.49 -4.51 11.55
CA ILE A 61 7.30 -4.70 10.72
C ILE A 61 7.24 -6.12 10.17
N THR A 62 8.36 -6.62 9.61
CA THR A 62 8.46 -7.98 9.08
C THR A 62 8.14 -9.02 10.14
N PHE A 63 8.74 -8.89 11.33
CA PHE A 63 8.51 -9.83 12.43
C PHE A 63 7.03 -9.85 12.85
N LEU A 64 6.42 -8.68 13.03
CA LEU A 64 5.02 -8.59 13.45
C LEU A 64 4.06 -9.16 12.40
N SER A 65 4.30 -8.89 11.11
CA SER A 65 3.43 -9.32 10.02
C SER A 65 3.62 -10.79 9.60
N LYS A 66 4.85 -11.33 9.70
CA LYS A 66 5.22 -12.67 9.18
C LYS A 66 5.45 -13.72 10.27
N GLU A 67 5.95 -13.35 11.45
CA GLU A 67 6.09 -14.27 12.60
C GLU A 67 4.83 -14.29 13.44
N LYS A 68 4.49 -13.11 14.00
CA LYS A 68 3.31 -12.97 14.87
C LYS A 68 2.01 -12.97 14.08
N LEU A 69 2.08 -12.83 12.75
CA LEU A 69 0.95 -12.79 11.83
C LEU A 69 -0.07 -11.68 12.15
N TYR A 70 0.37 -10.65 12.86
CA TYR A 70 -0.45 -9.49 13.18
C TYR A 70 -0.73 -8.66 11.93
N ARG A 71 -1.90 -8.02 11.91
CA ARG A 71 -2.19 -6.97 10.95
C ARG A 71 -1.31 -5.77 11.30
N THR A 72 -0.27 -5.52 10.50
CA THR A 72 0.74 -4.52 10.80
C THR A 72 0.65 -3.40 9.77
N GLY A 73 0.49 -2.15 10.23
CA GLY A 73 0.44 -0.97 9.37
C GLY A 73 1.62 -0.04 9.63
N TYR A 74 2.04 0.70 8.62
CA TYR A 74 2.93 1.85 8.73
C TYR A 74 2.19 3.12 8.31
N LEU A 75 2.07 4.08 9.22
CA LEU A 75 1.62 5.44 8.93
C LEU A 75 2.85 6.34 8.84
N SER A 76 3.20 6.72 7.62
CA SER A 76 4.12 7.81 7.35
C SER A 76 3.32 9.11 7.34
N LEU A 77 3.71 10.13 8.10
CA LEU A 77 2.95 11.38 8.08
C LEU A 77 3.03 12.07 6.72
N THR A 78 4.20 12.07 6.10
CA THR A 78 4.44 12.66 4.78
C THR A 78 4.75 11.61 3.72
N ARG A 79 4.86 12.04 2.46
CA ARG A 79 5.34 11.19 1.35
C ARG A 79 6.84 11.34 1.11
N GLY A 80 7.57 12.06 1.97
CA GLY A 80 9.02 12.21 1.86
C GLY A 80 9.47 13.17 0.75
N ASP A 81 8.61 14.12 0.38
CA ASP A 81 8.79 15.08 -0.70
C ASP A 81 10.06 15.96 -0.56
N GLY A 82 10.43 16.29 0.68
CA GLY A 82 11.58 17.13 1.02
C GLY A 82 12.90 16.36 1.18
N GLY A 83 12.92 15.07 0.83
CA GLY A 83 14.08 14.21 0.96
C GLY A 83 15.16 14.42 -0.11
N GLN A 84 16.23 13.65 -0.01
CA GLN A 84 17.28 13.57 -1.02
C GLN A 84 16.94 12.52 -2.09
N ASN A 85 17.53 12.60 -3.28
CA ASN A 85 17.37 11.59 -4.31
C ASN A 85 18.75 11.16 -4.84
N LEU A 86 19.17 9.95 -4.51
CA LEU A 86 20.46 9.37 -4.90
C LEU A 86 20.47 8.88 -6.36
N ILE A 87 19.29 8.64 -6.94
CA ILE A 87 19.16 7.92 -8.22
C ILE A 87 18.59 8.79 -9.36
N GLY A 88 18.32 10.07 -9.10
CA GLY A 88 17.74 10.99 -10.07
C GLY A 88 17.64 12.41 -9.53
N ASP A 89 17.13 13.31 -10.37
CA ASP A 89 17.03 14.74 -10.09
C ASP A 89 15.64 15.15 -9.55
N GLU A 90 14.71 14.21 -9.41
CA GLU A 90 13.36 14.48 -8.93
C GLU A 90 13.37 15.00 -7.48
N GLN A 91 12.60 16.05 -7.21
CA GLN A 91 12.46 16.72 -5.92
C GLN A 91 11.00 17.07 -5.64
N GLY A 92 10.67 17.35 -4.37
CA GLY A 92 9.32 17.77 -3.99
C GLY A 92 8.29 16.70 -4.33
N ILE A 93 7.22 17.12 -5.01
CA ILE A 93 6.08 16.25 -5.37
C ILE A 93 6.53 15.03 -6.17
N ASP A 94 7.45 15.20 -7.13
CA ASP A 94 7.91 14.09 -7.97
C ASP A 94 8.68 13.04 -7.15
N LEU A 95 9.50 13.49 -6.21
CA LEU A 95 10.19 12.61 -5.27
C LEU A 95 9.20 11.92 -4.31
N GLY A 96 8.19 12.64 -3.83
CA GLY A 96 7.12 12.07 -3.01
C GLY A 96 6.36 10.94 -3.71
N LEU A 97 6.14 11.06 -5.03
CA LEU A 97 5.55 9.99 -5.84
C LEU A 97 6.46 8.76 -5.93
N ILE A 98 7.77 8.97 -6.14
CA ILE A 98 8.77 7.88 -6.14
C ILE A 98 8.77 7.17 -4.79
N ARG A 99 8.95 7.91 -3.68
CA ARG A 99 9.06 7.34 -2.33
C ARG A 99 7.77 6.67 -1.86
N THR A 100 6.61 7.13 -2.34
CA THR A 100 5.32 6.43 -2.17
C THR A 100 5.38 5.01 -2.76
N GLN A 101 5.87 4.87 -4.00
CA GLN A 101 5.98 3.56 -4.66
C GLN A 101 7.11 2.70 -4.08
N GLU A 102 8.16 3.31 -3.53
CA GLU A 102 9.21 2.61 -2.77
C GLU A 102 8.66 1.99 -1.48
N LEU A 103 7.88 2.74 -0.69
CA LEU A 103 7.20 2.20 0.48
C LEU A 103 6.22 1.09 0.13
N LEU A 104 5.40 1.28 -0.90
CA LEU A 104 4.50 0.24 -1.38
C LEU A 104 5.26 -1.03 -1.81
N SER A 105 6.44 -0.87 -2.39
CA SER A 105 7.33 -1.99 -2.74
C SER A 105 7.92 -2.65 -1.49
N ALA A 106 8.35 -1.87 -0.48
CA ALA A 106 8.85 -2.38 0.81
C ALA A 106 7.77 -3.19 1.54
N ARG A 107 6.55 -2.67 1.60
CA ARG A 107 5.38 -3.31 2.20
C ARG A 107 4.98 -4.62 1.53
N ARG A 108 5.17 -4.76 0.22
CA ARG A 108 4.98 -6.05 -0.48
C ARG A 108 5.96 -7.13 -0.01
N VAL A 109 7.16 -6.74 0.41
CA VAL A 109 8.19 -7.66 0.92
C VAL A 109 7.93 -8.00 2.39
N ASP A 110 7.84 -7.00 3.25
CA ASP A 110 7.68 -7.20 4.69
C ASP A 110 6.26 -7.58 5.10
N GLY A 111 5.24 -7.33 4.27
CA GLY A 111 3.84 -7.70 4.53
C GLY A 111 3.05 -6.69 5.39
N GLY A 112 3.58 -5.49 5.64
CA GLY A 112 2.84 -4.41 6.27
C GLY A 112 1.85 -3.71 5.32
N GLU A 113 0.89 -2.97 5.87
CA GLU A 113 0.02 -2.04 5.15
C GLU A 113 0.62 -0.62 5.18
N GLN A 114 0.41 0.18 4.13
CA GLN A 114 0.91 1.57 4.07
C GLN A 114 -0.24 2.58 4.20
N PHE A 115 -0.02 3.60 5.01
CA PHE A 115 -0.90 4.76 5.17
C PHE A 115 -0.11 6.07 5.06
N PHE A 116 -0.79 7.13 4.63
CA PHE A 116 -0.26 8.50 4.64
C PHE A 116 -1.27 9.50 5.18
N THR A 117 -0.79 10.55 5.86
CA THR A 117 -1.62 11.73 6.11
C THR A 117 -1.60 12.69 4.92
N ARG A 118 -2.18 13.88 5.12
CA ARG A 118 -2.10 15.00 4.18
C ARG A 118 -0.87 15.89 4.38
N ALA A 119 -0.02 15.61 5.37
CA ALA A 119 1.17 16.41 5.61
C ALA A 119 2.11 16.37 4.39
N PHE A 120 2.61 17.54 4.01
CA PHE A 120 3.64 17.69 2.99
C PHE A 120 5.00 17.79 3.68
N ASP A 121 6.00 17.09 3.16
CA ASP A 121 7.37 17.22 3.62
C ASP A 121 8.00 18.46 2.97
N PHE A 122 8.10 19.54 3.74
CA PHE A 122 8.70 20.79 3.28
C PHE A 122 10.22 20.85 3.47
N GLY A 123 10.86 19.70 3.73
CA GLY A 123 12.29 19.58 4.00
C GLY A 123 12.64 19.73 5.48
N TYR A 124 13.91 20.01 5.76
CA TYR A 124 14.43 19.99 7.13
C TYR A 124 13.73 21.03 8.03
N SER A 125 13.20 20.55 9.15
CA SER A 125 12.65 21.37 10.23
C SER A 125 13.47 21.19 11.49
N LYS A 126 13.73 22.28 12.21
CA LYS A 126 14.55 22.27 13.43
C LYS A 126 13.81 21.81 14.67
N ASN A 127 12.50 22.07 14.76
CA ASN A 127 11.70 21.82 15.94
C ASN A 127 10.23 21.51 15.57
N PRO A 128 9.47 20.84 16.46
CA PRO A 128 8.08 20.50 16.17
C PRO A 128 7.16 21.73 16.08
N GLU A 129 7.51 22.87 16.68
CA GLU A 129 6.70 24.10 16.62
C GLU A 129 6.61 24.64 15.19
N GLU A 130 7.75 24.76 14.49
CA GLU A 130 7.79 25.13 13.06
C GLU A 130 6.99 24.12 12.22
N THR A 131 7.16 22.84 12.53
CA THR A 131 6.42 21.77 11.84
C THR A 131 4.91 21.96 12.00
N PHE A 132 4.44 22.26 13.21
CA PHE A 132 3.02 22.44 13.49
C PHE A 132 2.44 23.74 12.92
N GLU A 133 3.25 24.79 12.80
CA GLU A 133 2.87 26.03 12.12
C GLU A 133 2.54 25.76 10.65
N LYS A 134 3.40 25.00 9.95
CA LYS A 134 3.20 24.65 8.54
C LYS A 134 2.14 23.57 8.35
N TRP A 135 2.19 22.48 9.11
CA TRP A 135 1.24 21.36 8.95
C TRP A 135 -0.17 21.68 9.45
N GLY A 136 -0.30 22.62 10.40
CA GLY A 136 -1.52 22.77 11.19
C GLY A 136 -1.73 21.56 12.09
N ARG A 137 -1.27 21.65 13.35
CA ARG A 137 -1.29 20.53 14.32
C ARG A 137 -2.60 19.74 14.35
N ASP A 138 -3.75 20.40 14.54
CA ASP A 138 -5.05 19.73 14.62
C ASP A 138 -5.47 19.09 13.29
N LYS A 139 -5.06 19.66 12.15
CA LYS A 139 -5.35 19.11 10.81
C LYS A 139 -4.68 17.76 10.62
N ILE A 140 -3.40 17.63 10.97
CA ILE A 140 -2.67 16.35 10.86
C ILE A 140 -3.02 15.40 12.01
N LEU A 141 -3.28 15.91 13.22
CA LEU A 141 -3.81 15.09 14.32
C LEU A 141 -5.13 14.40 13.92
N ALA A 142 -6.01 15.11 13.20
CA ALA A 142 -7.25 14.53 12.68
C ALA A 142 -6.97 13.34 11.76
N ASP A 143 -5.94 13.42 10.90
CA ASP A 143 -5.57 12.33 9.99
C ASP A 143 -5.02 11.11 10.74
N VAL A 144 -4.20 11.32 11.77
CA VAL A 144 -3.69 10.23 12.62
C VAL A 144 -4.85 9.56 13.36
N VAL A 145 -5.77 10.34 13.93
CA VAL A 145 -6.99 9.82 14.59
C VAL A 145 -7.86 9.05 13.61
N TRP A 146 -8.03 9.56 12.38
CA TRP A 146 -8.77 8.89 11.32
C TRP A 146 -8.20 7.50 11.01
N VAL A 147 -6.88 7.41 10.83
CA VAL A 147 -6.20 6.13 10.56
C VAL A 147 -6.34 5.19 11.76
N ILE A 148 -6.17 5.66 13.00
CA ILE A 148 -6.37 4.81 14.19
C ILE A 148 -7.80 4.28 14.28
N ARG A 149 -8.83 5.12 14.06
CA ARG A 149 -10.23 4.70 14.11
C ARG A 149 -10.60 3.72 12.99
N LYS A 150 -10.02 3.88 11.80
CA LYS A 150 -10.26 3.01 10.63
C LYS A 150 -9.49 1.68 10.71
N PHE A 151 -8.24 1.73 11.17
CA PHE A 151 -7.36 0.55 11.25
C PHE A 151 -7.58 -0.26 12.53
N GLN A 152 -8.00 0.41 13.62
CA GLN A 152 -8.19 -0.16 14.95
C GLN A 152 -6.95 -0.93 15.46
N PRO A 153 -5.78 -0.25 15.62
CA PRO A 153 -4.59 -0.91 16.15
C PRO A 153 -4.74 -1.22 17.63
N ASP A 154 -4.40 -2.45 18.04
CA ASP A 154 -4.32 -2.78 19.46
C ASP A 154 -3.12 -2.05 20.10
N VAL A 155 -2.00 -1.92 19.38
CA VAL A 155 -0.78 -1.22 19.83
C VAL A 155 -0.33 -0.20 18.77
N VAL A 156 0.09 0.99 19.22
CA VAL A 156 0.79 1.96 18.37
C VAL A 156 2.27 1.99 18.74
N VAL A 157 3.14 1.98 17.73
CA VAL A 157 4.59 2.11 17.91
C VAL A 157 5.08 3.39 17.23
N THR A 158 5.85 4.23 17.91
CA THR A 158 6.49 5.41 17.30
C THR A 158 7.97 5.12 17.04
N ARG A 159 8.54 5.64 15.94
CA ARG A 159 10.00 5.54 15.70
C ARG A 159 10.80 6.46 16.62
N PHE A 160 10.29 7.66 16.82
CA PHE A 160 11.01 8.74 17.48
C PHE A 160 10.37 9.14 18.82
N PRO A 161 11.13 9.81 19.69
CA PRO A 161 10.63 10.35 20.94
C PRO A 161 9.98 11.73 20.75
N VAL A 162 9.22 12.17 21.75
CA VAL A 162 8.59 13.50 21.80
C VAL A 162 9.56 14.61 22.24
N THR A 163 10.79 14.27 22.59
CA THR A 163 11.79 15.12 23.26
C THR A 163 12.92 15.62 22.35
N GLY A 164 12.91 15.25 21.06
CA GLY A 164 13.79 15.84 20.05
C GLY A 164 15.08 15.08 19.74
N GLU A 165 15.38 13.97 20.43
CA GLU A 165 16.58 13.16 20.20
C GLU A 165 16.64 12.58 18.78
N GLY A 166 15.52 12.55 18.06
CA GLY A 166 15.46 12.20 16.63
C GLY A 166 16.02 13.25 15.66
N GLY A 167 16.45 14.42 16.14
CA GLY A 167 17.20 15.44 15.39
C GLY A 167 16.43 16.27 14.36
N HIS A 168 15.20 15.87 13.99
CA HIS A 168 14.37 16.56 13.01
C HIS A 168 13.00 16.93 13.62
N GLY A 169 12.51 18.15 13.34
CA GLY A 169 11.20 18.64 13.76
C GLY A 169 10.04 17.71 13.38
N HIS A 170 10.00 17.19 12.14
CA HIS A 170 9.00 16.23 11.69
C HIS A 170 9.00 14.93 12.53
N HIS A 171 10.18 14.41 12.88
CA HIS A 171 10.30 13.20 13.71
C HIS A 171 9.62 13.42 15.06
N THR A 172 9.96 14.53 15.73
CA THR A 172 9.39 14.89 17.04
C THR A 172 7.89 15.15 16.95
N ALA A 173 7.46 15.90 15.94
CA ALA A 173 6.05 16.19 15.68
C ALA A 173 5.25 14.89 15.45
N SER A 174 5.79 13.92 14.71
CA SER A 174 5.12 12.64 14.47
C SER A 174 4.89 11.84 15.76
N ALA A 175 5.88 11.82 16.66
CA ALA A 175 5.77 11.17 17.95
C ALA A 175 4.75 11.87 18.86
N ILE A 176 4.74 13.21 18.87
CA ILE A 176 3.77 14.01 19.63
C ILE A 176 2.36 13.69 19.15
N LEU A 177 2.10 13.76 17.84
CA LEU A 177 0.77 13.51 17.27
C LEU A 177 0.30 12.08 17.53
N ALA A 178 1.16 11.08 17.43
CA ALA A 178 0.81 9.70 17.76
C ALA A 178 0.40 9.52 19.24
N ASN A 179 1.10 10.20 20.16
CA ASN A 179 0.78 10.16 21.58
C ASN A 179 -0.49 10.95 21.93
N GLU A 180 -0.79 12.04 21.24
CA GLU A 180 -2.04 12.78 21.38
C GLU A 180 -3.23 11.99 20.83
N ALA A 181 -3.03 11.33 19.68
CA ALA A 181 -4.05 10.53 19.04
C ALA A 181 -4.51 9.34 19.90
N PHE A 182 -3.69 8.87 20.84
CA PHE A 182 -4.07 7.84 21.82
C PHE A 182 -5.37 8.18 22.57
N ALA A 183 -5.48 9.42 23.06
CA ALA A 183 -6.68 9.89 23.76
C ALA A 183 -7.74 10.39 22.77
N ALA A 184 -7.33 11.12 21.72
CA ALA A 184 -8.27 11.73 20.78
C ALA A 184 -9.05 10.70 19.94
N ALA A 185 -8.46 9.54 19.62
CA ALA A 185 -9.15 8.49 18.89
C ALA A 185 -10.28 7.84 19.70
N ALA A 186 -10.17 7.86 21.03
CA ALA A 186 -11.18 7.34 21.95
C ALA A 186 -12.25 8.37 22.37
N ASP A 187 -12.00 9.68 22.21
CA ASP A 187 -12.96 10.74 22.56
C ASP A 187 -13.92 11.03 21.39
N PRO A 188 -15.24 10.78 21.54
CA PRO A 188 -16.22 11.07 20.48
C PRO A 188 -16.39 12.57 20.19
N ARG A 189 -15.91 13.47 21.05
CA ARG A 189 -15.96 14.92 20.86
C ARG A 189 -14.78 15.46 20.04
N ARG A 190 -13.72 14.67 19.87
CA ARG A 190 -12.57 15.02 19.03
C ARG A 190 -12.83 14.53 17.61
N PHE A 191 -12.82 15.44 16.64
CA PHE A 191 -13.08 15.15 15.23
C PHE A 191 -14.40 14.37 15.01
N PRO A 192 -15.55 14.86 15.52
CA PRO A 192 -16.82 14.14 15.46
C PRO A 192 -17.32 13.91 14.03
N GLU A 193 -16.90 14.71 13.06
CA GLU A 193 -17.22 14.56 11.63
C GLU A 193 -16.77 13.22 11.05
N GLN A 194 -15.70 12.63 11.60
CA GLN A 194 -15.20 11.32 11.20
C GLN A 194 -16.17 10.19 11.59
N LEU A 195 -16.96 10.39 12.66
CA LEU A 195 -17.83 9.35 13.22
C LEU A 195 -19.02 8.98 12.32
N LYS A 196 -19.20 9.72 11.22
CA LYS A 196 -20.06 9.32 10.10
C LYS A 196 -19.59 8.04 9.42
N TYR A 197 -18.29 7.74 9.47
CA TYR A 197 -17.65 6.65 8.72
C TYR A 197 -16.97 5.59 9.59
N VAL A 198 -16.54 5.98 10.79
CA VAL A 198 -15.77 5.13 11.71
C VAL A 198 -16.30 5.25 13.14
N SER A 199 -15.91 4.33 14.01
CA SER A 199 -16.19 4.43 15.45
C SER A 199 -14.95 4.93 16.21
N VAL A 200 -15.15 5.41 17.44
CA VAL A 200 -14.02 5.67 18.35
C VAL A 200 -13.23 4.39 18.62
N TRP A 201 -11.94 4.54 18.90
CA TRP A 201 -11.07 3.42 19.19
C TRP A 201 -10.05 3.77 20.27
N GLN A 202 -10.02 2.96 21.32
CA GLN A 202 -9.02 3.07 22.38
C GLN A 202 -7.89 2.08 22.10
N VAL A 203 -6.72 2.61 21.75
CA VAL A 203 -5.49 1.82 21.65
C VAL A 203 -5.10 1.33 23.04
N LYS A 204 -4.53 0.12 23.18
CA LYS A 204 -4.11 -0.41 24.48
C LYS A 204 -2.92 0.34 25.05
N ARG A 205 -1.94 0.66 24.21
CA ARG A 205 -0.69 1.35 24.58
C ARG A 205 0.01 2.01 23.39
N VAL A 206 0.84 3.01 23.69
CA VAL A 206 1.82 3.58 22.76
C VAL A 206 3.22 3.25 23.25
N LEU A 207 4.04 2.73 22.35
CA LEU A 207 5.43 2.34 22.61
C LEU A 207 6.35 3.12 21.69
N TRP A 208 7.38 3.74 22.23
CA TRP A 208 8.48 4.27 21.43
C TRP A 208 9.50 3.16 21.16
N ASN A 209 9.73 2.81 19.90
CA ASN A 209 10.81 1.90 19.48
C ASN A 209 12.14 2.65 19.55
N THR A 210 12.84 2.48 20.67
CA THR A 210 14.16 3.09 20.90
C THR A 210 15.19 2.53 19.94
N PHE A 211 16.28 3.27 19.80
CA PHE A 211 17.18 3.06 18.69
C PHE A 211 18.63 3.37 19.04
N ASN A 212 19.50 2.80 18.23
CA ASN A 212 20.92 3.09 18.19
C ASN A 212 21.32 3.29 16.73
N PHE A 213 21.51 4.54 16.32
CA PHE A 213 21.99 4.86 14.98
C PHE A 213 22.92 6.08 15.01
N GLY A 214 24.04 5.98 14.28
CA GLY A 214 25.10 6.97 14.32
C GLY A 214 25.70 7.11 15.72
N GLY A 215 25.86 8.34 16.18
CA GLY A 215 26.35 8.66 17.53
C GLY A 215 25.26 8.76 18.60
N ASN A 216 24.00 8.51 18.28
CA ASN A 216 22.88 8.62 19.23
C ASN A 216 22.36 7.23 19.64
N ASN A 217 22.46 6.92 20.93
CA ASN A 217 21.97 5.68 21.50
C ASN A 217 20.94 5.96 22.60
N THR A 218 19.71 5.50 22.37
CA THR A 218 18.57 5.65 23.29
C THR A 218 18.16 4.30 23.92
N ILE A 219 18.88 3.23 23.59
CA ILE A 219 18.65 1.89 24.11
C ILE A 219 19.21 1.78 25.54
N ARG A 220 18.40 1.23 26.44
CA ARG A 220 18.77 0.93 27.81
C ARG A 220 18.33 -0.49 28.17
N ASP A 221 19.10 -1.16 29.04
CA ASP A 221 18.82 -2.55 29.41
C ASP A 221 17.54 -2.73 30.23
N ASP A 222 17.00 -1.66 30.83
CA ASP A 222 15.76 -1.65 31.59
C ASP A 222 14.49 -1.56 30.72
N GLN A 223 14.65 -1.38 29.40
CA GLN A 223 13.53 -1.27 28.47
C GLN A 223 12.95 -2.64 28.13
N PHE A 224 11.64 -2.67 27.85
CA PHE A 224 11.00 -3.86 27.29
C PHE A 224 11.65 -4.18 25.93
N ARG A 225 11.98 -5.45 25.69
CA ARG A 225 12.62 -5.86 24.44
C ARG A 225 12.08 -7.19 23.95
N ILE A 226 12.09 -7.37 22.62
CA ILE A 226 11.72 -8.62 21.96
C ILE A 226 12.77 -8.99 20.93
N ASP A 227 13.03 -10.30 20.78
CA ASP A 227 13.85 -10.82 19.69
C ASP A 227 13.01 -10.86 18.40
N VAL A 228 13.48 -10.14 17.39
CA VAL A 228 12.86 -10.03 16.06
C VAL A 228 13.76 -10.63 14.97
N GLY A 229 14.86 -11.30 15.35
CA GLY A 229 15.83 -11.89 14.42
C GLY A 229 15.53 -13.32 13.99
N ALA A 230 14.41 -13.89 14.46
CA ALA A 230 14.05 -15.30 14.30
C ALA A 230 14.05 -15.80 12.85
N TYR A 231 14.23 -17.11 12.69
CA TYR A 231 14.21 -17.84 11.43
C TYR A 231 12.86 -18.52 11.19
N ASN A 232 12.26 -18.31 10.01
CA ASN A 232 11.02 -18.96 9.62
C ASN A 232 11.31 -20.13 8.65
N PRO A 233 11.13 -21.39 9.07
CA PRO A 233 11.43 -22.55 8.23
C PRO A 233 10.47 -22.72 7.05
N LEU A 234 9.26 -22.16 7.10
CA LEU A 234 8.31 -22.21 5.98
C LEU A 234 8.71 -21.26 4.85
N LEU A 235 9.32 -20.12 5.21
CA LEU A 235 9.82 -19.13 4.24
C LEU A 235 11.29 -19.37 3.85
N GLY A 236 12.01 -20.21 4.61
CA GLY A 236 13.43 -20.45 4.42
C GLY A 236 14.32 -19.23 4.71
N LYS A 237 13.82 -18.23 5.44
CA LYS A 237 14.50 -16.95 5.68
C LYS A 237 14.37 -16.50 7.13
N SER A 238 15.40 -15.80 7.62
CA SER A 238 15.34 -15.00 8.85
C SER A 238 14.63 -13.68 8.58
N TYR A 239 13.98 -13.12 9.60
CA TYR A 239 13.29 -11.83 9.43
C TYR A 239 14.26 -10.68 9.16
N GLY A 240 15.52 -10.78 9.60
CA GLY A 240 16.58 -9.86 9.20
C GLY A 240 16.96 -9.92 7.71
N GLU A 241 16.67 -11.01 7.01
CA GLU A 241 16.91 -11.15 5.56
C GLU A 241 15.78 -10.50 4.77
N ILE A 242 14.52 -10.79 5.13
CA ILE A 242 13.34 -10.18 4.52
C ILE A 242 13.31 -8.67 4.78
N ALA A 243 13.70 -8.23 5.98
CA ALA A 243 13.79 -6.82 6.35
C ALA A 243 14.84 -6.06 5.53
N ALA A 244 15.96 -6.70 5.19
CA ALA A 244 16.99 -6.12 4.33
C ALA A 244 16.48 -5.94 2.90
N GLU A 245 15.74 -6.93 2.37
CA GLU A 245 15.08 -6.83 1.06
C GLU A 245 14.02 -5.71 1.02
N SER A 246 13.23 -5.56 2.10
CA SER A 246 12.25 -4.49 2.26
C SER A 246 12.93 -3.12 2.32
N ARG A 247 13.95 -2.97 3.19
CA ARG A 247 14.70 -1.71 3.33
C ARG A 247 15.39 -1.29 2.03
N SER A 248 15.86 -2.25 1.25
CA SER A 248 16.49 -2.02 -0.05
C SER A 248 15.52 -1.54 -1.15
N GLN A 249 14.21 -1.46 -0.87
CA GLN A 249 13.26 -0.83 -1.79
C GLN A 249 13.27 0.70 -1.73
N HIS A 250 13.83 1.30 -0.68
CA HIS A 250 14.08 2.75 -0.54
C HIS A 250 15.32 3.15 -1.34
N LYS A 251 15.21 3.03 -2.67
CA LYS A 251 16.35 3.19 -3.59
C LYS A 251 16.79 4.63 -3.70
N SER A 252 15.84 5.56 -3.77
CA SER A 252 16.09 7.00 -3.80
C SER A 252 16.93 7.48 -2.62
N GLN A 253 16.85 6.77 -1.48
CA GLN A 253 17.59 7.11 -0.26
C GLN A 253 18.91 6.36 -0.11
N GLY A 254 19.19 5.38 -0.99
CA GLY A 254 20.38 4.53 -0.87
C GLY A 254 20.34 3.56 0.31
N PHE A 255 19.15 3.13 0.72
CA PHE A 255 18.94 2.32 1.93
C PHE A 255 19.19 0.81 1.74
N GLY A 256 20.02 0.44 0.76
CA GLY A 256 20.48 -0.95 0.61
C GLY A 256 21.33 -1.39 1.79
N VAL A 257 21.05 -2.57 2.35
CA VAL A 257 21.80 -3.14 3.49
C VAL A 257 22.02 -4.65 3.31
N PRO A 258 23.11 -5.21 3.88
CA PRO A 258 23.31 -6.65 3.87
C PRO A 258 22.22 -7.37 4.67
N ALA A 259 21.86 -8.56 4.21
CA ALA A 259 20.99 -9.47 4.93
C ALA A 259 21.61 -9.89 6.28
N SER A 260 20.79 -9.90 7.34
CA SER A 260 21.23 -10.27 8.70
C SER A 260 20.53 -11.55 9.17
N ARG A 261 21.24 -12.37 9.96
CA ARG A 261 20.78 -13.68 10.48
C ARG A 261 21.09 -13.78 11.97
N GLY A 262 20.27 -14.53 12.69
CA GLY A 262 20.40 -14.73 14.13
C GLY A 262 19.65 -13.69 14.95
N GLN A 263 19.79 -13.81 16.28
CA GLN A 263 19.08 -12.99 17.25
C GLN A 263 19.31 -11.49 17.05
N SER A 264 18.24 -10.72 17.13
CA SER A 264 18.28 -9.26 17.03
C SER A 264 17.17 -8.68 17.89
N PHE A 265 17.53 -7.86 18.89
CA PHE A 265 16.54 -7.28 19.80
C PHE A 265 16.09 -5.90 19.36
N GLU A 266 14.79 -5.66 19.47
CA GLU A 266 14.21 -4.32 19.43
C GLU A 266 13.74 -3.93 20.82
N PHE A 267 13.97 -2.66 21.19
CA PHE A 267 13.72 -2.12 22.52
C PHE A 267 12.61 -1.07 22.47
N PHE A 268 11.87 -0.98 23.57
CA PHE A 268 10.65 -0.19 23.65
C PHE A 268 10.53 0.52 25.00
N GLN A 269 10.16 1.80 24.95
CA GLN A 269 9.73 2.57 26.10
C GLN A 269 8.23 2.86 26.00
N THR A 270 7.47 2.59 27.06
CA THR A 270 6.04 2.89 27.08
C THR A 270 5.83 4.39 27.28
N THR A 271 5.02 5.01 26.41
CA THR A 271 4.71 6.44 26.48
C THR A 271 3.24 6.71 26.83
N LYS A 272 2.34 5.74 26.57
CA LYS A 272 0.92 5.76 26.99
C LYS A 272 0.42 4.34 27.28
N GLY A 273 -0.56 4.23 28.18
CA GLY A 273 -1.15 2.95 28.59
C GLY A 273 -0.23 2.12 29.49
N ASP A 274 -0.65 0.88 29.77
CA ASP A 274 0.11 -0.03 30.63
C ASP A 274 1.32 -0.59 29.89
N ALA A 275 2.48 -0.62 30.54
CA ALA A 275 3.69 -1.20 29.98
C ALA A 275 3.56 -2.73 29.77
N PRO A 276 4.04 -3.28 28.64
CA PRO A 276 4.07 -4.73 28.43
C PRO A 276 5.17 -5.38 29.29
N ALA A 277 4.96 -6.65 29.64
CA ALA A 277 5.91 -7.47 30.40
C ALA A 277 6.53 -8.59 29.54
N ASN A 278 5.72 -9.26 28.72
CA ASN A 278 6.13 -10.43 27.93
C ASN A 278 6.02 -10.18 26.43
N GLU A 279 4.87 -9.66 25.96
CA GLU A 279 4.62 -9.37 24.55
C GLU A 279 4.09 -7.95 24.36
N LEU A 280 4.33 -7.37 23.17
CA LEU A 280 3.83 -6.03 22.82
C LEU A 280 2.31 -5.90 23.03
N THR A 281 1.57 -7.00 22.89
CA THR A 281 0.11 -7.11 22.96
C THR A 281 -0.39 -7.66 24.29
N ASP A 282 0.41 -7.67 25.36
CA ASP A 282 -0.03 -8.11 26.69
C ASP A 282 -1.38 -7.50 27.10
N GLY A 283 -2.32 -8.34 27.54
CA GLY A 283 -3.67 -7.91 27.90
C GLY A 283 -4.60 -7.58 26.72
N VAL A 284 -4.20 -7.88 25.49
CA VAL A 284 -5.04 -7.82 24.29
C VAL A 284 -5.50 -9.24 23.94
N ASN A 285 -6.81 -9.42 23.72
CA ASN A 285 -7.32 -10.65 23.15
C ASN A 285 -7.07 -10.66 21.63
N THR A 286 -6.11 -11.47 21.18
CA THR A 286 -5.73 -11.61 19.77
C THR A 286 -6.34 -12.84 19.09
N GLY A 287 -7.30 -13.52 19.74
CA GLY A 287 -7.98 -14.69 19.19
C GLY A 287 -9.46 -14.44 18.86
N TRP A 288 -10.12 -15.46 18.31
CA TRP A 288 -11.54 -15.37 17.90
C TRP A 288 -12.53 -15.15 19.04
N SER A 289 -12.12 -15.38 20.30
CA SER A 289 -12.95 -15.05 21.47
C SER A 289 -13.16 -13.54 21.64
N ARG A 290 -12.40 -12.68 20.94
CA ARG A 290 -12.65 -11.23 20.90
C ARG A 290 -13.90 -10.86 20.09
N VAL A 291 -14.36 -11.74 19.21
CA VAL A 291 -15.55 -11.56 18.38
C VAL A 291 -16.70 -12.37 18.97
N LYS A 292 -17.84 -11.71 19.22
CA LYS A 292 -19.03 -12.39 19.75
C LYS A 292 -19.46 -13.52 18.80
N GLY A 293 -19.52 -14.74 19.31
CA GLY A 293 -19.84 -15.96 18.53
C GLY A 293 -18.65 -16.58 17.79
N GLY A 294 -17.44 -16.03 17.92
CA GLY A 294 -16.24 -16.47 17.19
C GLY A 294 -15.62 -17.79 17.66
N ALA A 295 -16.01 -18.33 18.83
CA ALA A 295 -15.37 -19.51 19.43
C ALA A 295 -15.34 -20.76 18.51
N GLY A 296 -16.33 -20.93 17.62
CA GLY A 296 -16.35 -22.04 16.68
C GLY A 296 -15.41 -21.90 15.48
N ILE A 297 -14.90 -20.69 15.21
CA ILE A 297 -14.10 -20.39 14.01
C ILE A 297 -12.71 -21.02 14.08
N GLU A 298 -12.07 -20.99 15.25
CA GLU A 298 -10.75 -21.58 15.48
C GLU A 298 -10.74 -23.08 15.16
N LYS A 299 -11.83 -23.79 15.48
CA LYS A 299 -12.00 -25.22 15.16
C LYS A 299 -12.04 -25.45 13.65
N LEU A 300 -12.73 -24.60 12.89
CA LEU A 300 -12.79 -24.69 11.42
C LEU A 300 -11.40 -24.45 10.81
N ILE A 301 -10.68 -23.42 11.27
CA ILE A 301 -9.33 -23.11 10.79
C ILE A 301 -8.36 -24.25 11.11
N THR A 302 -8.43 -24.80 12.32
CA THR A 302 -7.62 -25.97 12.72
C THR A 302 -7.92 -27.19 11.85
N GLY A 303 -9.20 -27.41 11.52
CA GLY A 303 -9.62 -28.46 10.59
C GLY A 303 -8.95 -28.30 9.22
N VAL A 304 -9.03 -27.10 8.63
CA VAL A 304 -8.37 -26.79 7.34
C VAL A 304 -6.85 -27.03 7.42
N LEU A 305 -6.19 -26.55 8.47
CA LEU A 305 -4.75 -26.72 8.66
C LEU A 305 -4.34 -28.20 8.77
N SER A 306 -5.10 -29.00 9.52
CA SER A 306 -4.79 -30.42 9.73
C SER A 306 -4.90 -31.26 8.45
N GLN A 307 -5.66 -30.79 7.47
CA GLN A 307 -5.90 -31.44 6.18
C GLN A 307 -5.17 -30.77 5.02
N PHE A 308 -4.37 -29.73 5.30
CA PHE A 308 -3.67 -28.99 4.25
C PHE A 308 -2.62 -29.89 3.58
N ASP A 309 -2.75 -30.07 2.28
CA ASP A 309 -1.84 -30.85 1.46
C ASP A 309 -1.00 -29.91 0.60
N LEU A 310 0.32 -29.94 0.78
CA LEU A 310 1.26 -29.06 0.08
C LEU A 310 1.21 -29.22 -1.45
N LEU A 311 0.91 -30.43 -1.93
CA LEU A 311 0.82 -30.74 -3.36
C LEU A 311 -0.61 -30.58 -3.90
N HIS A 312 -1.60 -30.56 -3.00
CA HIS A 312 -3.02 -30.48 -3.33
C HIS A 312 -3.74 -29.40 -2.51
N PRO A 313 -3.35 -28.12 -2.59
CA PRO A 313 -3.98 -27.05 -1.82
C PRO A 313 -5.46 -26.87 -2.18
N GLU A 314 -5.90 -27.32 -3.36
CA GLU A 314 -7.30 -27.29 -3.79
C GLU A 314 -8.23 -28.08 -2.85
N ARG A 315 -7.69 -29.08 -2.13
CA ARG A 315 -8.45 -29.84 -1.12
C ARG A 315 -8.92 -28.98 0.05
N SER A 316 -8.25 -27.85 0.31
CA SER A 316 -8.62 -26.93 1.39
C SER A 316 -9.79 -26.02 1.04
N VAL A 317 -10.15 -25.89 -0.25
CA VAL A 317 -11.12 -24.89 -0.73
C VAL A 317 -12.50 -25.10 -0.09
N LYS A 318 -12.97 -26.34 0.04
CA LYS A 318 -14.25 -26.63 0.67
C LYS A 318 -14.29 -26.16 2.13
N GLY A 319 -13.25 -26.47 2.92
CA GLY A 319 -13.15 -26.03 4.31
C GLY A 319 -13.02 -24.50 4.44
N LEU A 320 -12.32 -23.84 3.50
CA LEU A 320 -12.26 -22.38 3.42
C LEU A 320 -13.61 -21.75 3.07
N VAL A 321 -14.41 -22.37 2.20
CA VAL A 321 -15.77 -21.93 1.89
C VAL A 321 -16.70 -22.06 3.09
N GLU A 322 -16.63 -23.18 3.82
CA GLU A 322 -17.38 -23.37 5.07
C GLU A 322 -16.97 -22.31 6.12
N LEU A 323 -15.67 -22.04 6.24
CA LEU A 323 -15.14 -20.99 7.09
C LEU A 323 -15.64 -19.59 6.70
N TYR A 324 -15.63 -19.25 5.41
CA TYR A 324 -16.16 -17.98 4.92
C TYR A 324 -17.62 -17.79 5.34
N LYS A 325 -18.47 -18.79 5.09
CA LYS A 325 -19.89 -18.78 5.46
C LYS A 325 -20.10 -18.70 6.98
N ALA A 326 -19.19 -19.26 7.77
CA ALA A 326 -19.26 -19.18 9.23
C ALA A 326 -18.92 -17.77 9.74
N ILE A 327 -17.88 -17.14 9.20
CA ILE A 327 -17.48 -15.77 9.57
C ILE A 327 -18.53 -14.76 9.13
N GLU A 328 -19.14 -14.93 7.96
CA GLU A 328 -20.19 -14.05 7.41
C GLU A 328 -21.42 -13.96 8.33
N LYS A 329 -21.70 -15.00 9.13
CA LYS A 329 -22.80 -15.03 10.10
C LYS A 329 -22.48 -14.29 11.40
N LEU A 330 -21.23 -13.91 11.64
CA LEU A 330 -20.83 -13.18 12.83
C LEU A 330 -21.19 -11.69 12.72
N PRO A 331 -21.30 -10.96 13.84
CA PRO A 331 -21.51 -9.52 13.80
C PRO A 331 -20.43 -8.79 12.99
N ALA A 332 -20.83 -7.77 12.23
CA ALA A 332 -19.91 -6.94 11.47
C ALA A 332 -18.92 -6.23 12.41
N SER A 333 -17.65 -6.26 12.05
CA SER A 333 -16.54 -5.63 12.76
C SER A 333 -15.34 -5.53 11.82
N VAL A 334 -14.35 -4.71 12.18
CA VAL A 334 -13.08 -4.63 11.43
C VAL A 334 -12.43 -6.01 11.27
N TRP A 335 -12.54 -6.90 12.28
CA TRP A 335 -11.96 -8.24 12.21
C TRP A 335 -12.74 -9.19 11.31
N THR A 336 -14.07 -9.20 11.37
CA THR A 336 -14.86 -10.08 10.48
C THR A 336 -14.70 -9.65 9.02
N GLU A 337 -14.69 -8.34 8.73
CA GLU A 337 -14.39 -7.82 7.39
C GLU A 337 -12.98 -8.19 6.91
N GLN A 338 -11.96 -8.01 7.76
CA GLN A 338 -10.59 -8.35 7.42
C GLN A 338 -10.43 -9.85 7.16
N LYS A 339 -11.00 -10.70 8.02
CA LYS A 339 -10.90 -12.16 7.88
C LYS A 339 -11.68 -12.70 6.69
N LEU A 340 -12.83 -12.11 6.34
CA LEU A 340 -13.53 -12.45 5.10
C LEU A 340 -12.69 -12.12 3.86
N LYS A 341 -11.98 -10.98 3.84
CA LYS A 341 -11.04 -10.64 2.74
C LYS A 341 -9.89 -11.66 2.64
N GLU A 342 -9.29 -12.03 3.78
CA GLU A 342 -8.20 -13.02 3.84
C GLU A 342 -8.66 -14.41 3.39
N VAL A 343 -9.81 -14.90 3.87
CA VAL A 343 -10.37 -16.19 3.46
C VAL A 343 -10.74 -16.20 1.98
N LYS A 344 -11.37 -15.13 1.48
CA LYS A 344 -11.67 -14.96 0.05
C LYS A 344 -10.41 -15.02 -0.81
N HIS A 345 -9.34 -14.37 -0.40
CA HIS A 345 -8.07 -14.46 -1.10
C HIS A 345 -7.50 -15.88 -1.09
N LEU A 346 -7.54 -16.56 0.06
CA LEU A 346 -7.12 -17.96 0.20
C LEU A 346 -7.93 -18.93 -0.64
N ILE A 347 -9.25 -18.72 -0.80
CA ILE A 347 -10.09 -19.52 -1.69
C ILE A 347 -9.56 -19.46 -3.12
N ALA A 348 -9.28 -18.27 -3.66
CA ALA A 348 -8.70 -18.12 -5.00
C ALA A 348 -7.31 -18.76 -5.13
N GLN A 349 -6.43 -18.55 -4.14
CA GLN A 349 -5.05 -19.07 -4.19
C GLN A 349 -5.05 -20.60 -4.08
N CYS A 350 -5.76 -21.17 -3.11
CA CYS A 350 -5.82 -22.61 -2.89
C CYS A 350 -6.54 -23.34 -4.04
N SER A 351 -7.54 -22.72 -4.66
CA SER A 351 -8.21 -23.32 -5.83
C SER A 351 -7.37 -23.31 -7.10
N GLY A 352 -6.20 -22.64 -7.08
CA GLY A 352 -5.37 -22.41 -8.26
C GLY A 352 -6.01 -21.43 -9.26
N LEU A 353 -7.04 -20.68 -8.85
CA LEU A 353 -7.70 -19.69 -9.70
C LEU A 353 -6.73 -18.55 -9.99
N TRP A 354 -6.44 -18.36 -11.27
CA TRP A 354 -5.70 -17.23 -11.77
C TRP A 354 -6.62 -16.38 -12.63
N MET A 355 -6.58 -15.07 -12.43
CA MET A 355 -7.39 -14.08 -13.15
C MET A 355 -6.49 -12.88 -13.45
N ASP A 356 -6.64 -12.33 -14.64
CA ASP A 356 -5.95 -11.13 -15.07
C ASP A 356 -6.88 -10.23 -15.89
N ALA A 357 -6.66 -8.92 -15.75
CA ALA A 357 -7.35 -7.87 -16.47
C ALA A 357 -6.31 -6.83 -16.89
N TYR A 358 -6.04 -6.72 -18.19
CA TYR A 358 -4.92 -5.94 -18.68
C TYR A 358 -5.16 -5.29 -20.03
N THR A 359 -4.41 -4.24 -20.29
CA THR A 359 -4.28 -3.58 -21.60
C THR A 359 -2.82 -3.60 -22.05
N THR A 360 -2.57 -3.48 -23.35
CA THR A 360 -1.24 -3.27 -23.93
C THR A 360 -0.91 -1.79 -24.13
N ASP A 361 -1.84 -0.91 -23.76
CA ASP A 361 -1.68 0.54 -23.85
C ASP A 361 -1.49 1.12 -22.44
N ALA A 362 -0.43 1.92 -22.24
CA ALA A 362 -0.18 2.55 -20.94
C ALA A 362 -1.28 3.55 -20.54
N PHE A 363 -1.95 4.14 -21.54
CA PHE A 363 -2.90 5.24 -21.37
C PHE A 363 -4.25 4.90 -22.00
N ALA A 364 -5.33 5.14 -21.27
CA ALA A 364 -6.66 5.32 -21.85
C ALA A 364 -6.89 6.80 -22.15
N VAL A 365 -6.98 7.16 -23.42
CA VAL A 365 -7.16 8.56 -23.83
C VAL A 365 -8.64 8.86 -23.93
N GLN A 366 -9.11 9.88 -23.22
CA GLN A 366 -10.49 10.36 -23.37
C GLN A 366 -10.78 10.72 -24.83
N THR A 367 -11.99 10.42 -25.30
CA THR A 367 -12.46 10.50 -26.70
C THR A 367 -11.76 9.56 -27.68
N ASP A 368 -10.99 8.60 -27.18
CA ASP A 368 -10.46 7.46 -27.94
C ASP A 368 -11.00 6.15 -27.35
N SER A 369 -10.47 5.01 -27.81
CA SER A 369 -10.82 3.70 -27.30
C SER A 369 -9.63 2.98 -26.68
N VAL A 370 -9.89 2.10 -25.72
CA VAL A 370 -8.88 1.22 -25.12
C VAL A 370 -9.33 -0.24 -25.21
N LYS A 371 -8.42 -1.14 -25.58
CA LYS A 371 -8.67 -2.58 -25.60
C LYS A 371 -8.30 -3.19 -24.26
N ILE A 372 -9.29 -3.73 -23.55
CA ILE A 372 -9.10 -4.46 -22.30
C ILE A 372 -9.20 -5.96 -22.59
N ASN A 373 -8.20 -6.70 -22.11
CA ASN A 373 -8.09 -8.14 -22.21
C ASN A 373 -8.29 -8.75 -20.82
N ILE A 374 -9.03 -9.84 -20.77
CA ILE A 374 -9.37 -10.59 -19.57
C ILE A 374 -8.92 -12.02 -19.80
N ALA A 375 -8.26 -12.61 -18.81
CA ALA A 375 -7.84 -14.00 -18.85
C ALA A 375 -8.13 -14.68 -17.51
N VAL A 376 -8.68 -15.88 -17.54
CA VAL A 376 -9.02 -16.68 -16.36
C VAL A 376 -8.54 -18.12 -16.57
N ASN A 377 -7.94 -18.73 -15.54
CA ASN A 377 -7.49 -20.11 -15.57
C ASN A 377 -7.74 -20.79 -14.22
N ASN A 378 -8.40 -21.95 -14.24
CA ASN A 378 -8.55 -22.84 -13.10
C ASN A 378 -7.42 -23.88 -13.09
N ARG A 379 -6.26 -23.56 -12.53
CA ARG A 379 -5.04 -24.37 -12.71
C ARG A 379 -5.14 -25.76 -12.06
N LEU A 380 -5.84 -25.87 -10.93
CA LEU A 380 -5.91 -27.10 -10.13
C LEU A 380 -7.20 -27.89 -10.37
N GLY A 381 -8.20 -27.31 -11.03
CA GLY A 381 -9.44 -28.00 -11.36
C GLY A 381 -10.45 -28.03 -10.21
N ALA A 382 -10.42 -27.04 -9.30
CA ALA A 382 -11.46 -26.87 -8.28
C ALA A 382 -12.84 -26.65 -8.95
N ALA A 383 -13.95 -26.91 -8.23
CA ALA A 383 -15.28 -26.70 -8.78
C ALA A 383 -15.60 -25.19 -8.89
N ILE A 384 -15.32 -24.60 -10.06
CA ILE A 384 -15.50 -23.16 -10.32
C ILE A 384 -16.40 -22.95 -11.54
N GLN A 385 -17.47 -22.18 -11.32
CA GLN A 385 -18.33 -21.64 -12.37
C GLN A 385 -18.12 -20.14 -12.49
N TRP A 386 -17.99 -19.64 -13.72
CA TRP A 386 -17.90 -18.22 -14.02
C TRP A 386 -19.22 -17.73 -14.62
N HIS A 387 -19.89 -16.83 -13.89
CA HIS A 387 -21.22 -16.34 -14.26
C HIS A 387 -21.12 -15.08 -15.11
N THR A 388 -20.55 -14.02 -14.54
CA THR A 388 -20.51 -12.71 -15.19
C THR A 388 -19.13 -12.07 -15.09
N LEU A 389 -18.87 -11.18 -16.05
CA LEU A 389 -17.77 -10.23 -16.03
C LEU A 389 -18.38 -8.84 -16.18
N SER A 390 -17.97 -7.90 -15.33
CA SER A 390 -18.26 -6.48 -15.55
C SER A 390 -17.01 -5.61 -15.52
N VAL A 391 -16.95 -4.66 -16.45
CA VAL A 391 -15.88 -3.66 -16.56
C VAL A 391 -16.52 -2.34 -16.99
N ASP A 392 -16.43 -1.32 -16.14
CA ASP A 392 -16.89 0.05 -16.45
C ASP A 392 -18.30 0.17 -17.04
N GLY A 393 -19.29 -0.43 -16.36
CA GLY A 393 -20.70 -0.41 -16.77
C GLY A 393 -21.06 -1.38 -17.89
N PHE A 394 -20.08 -2.00 -18.57
CA PHE A 394 -20.34 -3.17 -19.40
C PHE A 394 -20.43 -4.41 -18.52
N ASP A 395 -21.42 -5.25 -18.78
CA ASP A 395 -21.55 -6.59 -18.23
C ASP A 395 -21.74 -7.64 -19.34
N THR A 396 -21.29 -8.86 -19.08
CA THR A 396 -21.53 -10.00 -19.96
C THR A 396 -21.71 -11.27 -19.16
N THR A 397 -22.64 -12.11 -19.60
CA THR A 397 -22.87 -13.44 -19.04
C THR A 397 -22.05 -14.45 -19.82
N LEU A 398 -21.18 -15.19 -19.13
CA LEU A 398 -20.35 -16.25 -19.71
C LEU A 398 -20.90 -17.64 -19.38
N ALA A 399 -21.50 -17.78 -18.19
CA ALA A 399 -22.13 -19.00 -17.69
C ALA A 399 -21.34 -20.29 -18.01
N THR A 400 -20.03 -20.26 -17.74
CA THR A 400 -19.10 -21.33 -18.13
C THR A 400 -18.48 -22.03 -16.92
N THR A 401 -18.30 -23.34 -17.01
CA THR A 401 -17.52 -24.09 -16.01
C THR A 401 -16.05 -24.02 -16.39
N LEU A 402 -15.20 -23.57 -15.46
CA LEU A 402 -13.77 -23.45 -15.73
C LEU A 402 -13.09 -24.82 -15.66
N ALA A 403 -12.75 -25.37 -16.82
CA ALA A 403 -12.00 -26.61 -16.93
C ALA A 403 -10.58 -26.49 -16.36
N ARG A 404 -10.03 -27.61 -15.89
CA ARG A 404 -8.70 -27.67 -15.29
C ARG A 404 -7.62 -27.27 -16.30
N ASN A 405 -6.86 -26.24 -15.95
CA ASN A 405 -5.70 -25.72 -16.67
C ASN A 405 -5.99 -25.32 -18.13
N ILE A 406 -7.19 -24.81 -18.40
CA ILE A 406 -7.57 -24.26 -19.70
C ILE A 406 -7.83 -22.77 -19.56
N ASN A 407 -7.13 -21.96 -20.36
CA ASN A 407 -7.33 -20.51 -20.39
C ASN A 407 -8.68 -20.18 -21.01
N GLN A 408 -9.45 -19.35 -20.31
CA GLN A 408 -10.61 -18.66 -20.83
C GLN A 408 -10.24 -17.18 -20.99
N SER A 409 -10.26 -16.69 -22.23
CA SER A 409 -9.83 -15.34 -22.54
C SER A 409 -10.93 -14.57 -23.26
N PHE A 410 -11.06 -13.30 -22.92
CA PHE A 410 -12.02 -12.38 -23.51
C PHE A 410 -11.32 -11.04 -23.75
N SER A 411 -11.66 -10.34 -24.83
CA SER A 411 -11.17 -8.98 -25.04
C SER A 411 -12.28 -8.10 -25.57
N LYS A 412 -12.33 -6.85 -25.10
CA LYS A 412 -13.30 -5.87 -25.56
C LYS A 412 -12.66 -4.48 -25.63
N THR A 413 -13.05 -3.75 -26.67
CA THR A 413 -12.68 -2.35 -26.84
C THR A 413 -13.73 -1.46 -26.20
N PHE A 414 -13.29 -0.53 -25.37
CA PHE A 414 -14.12 0.42 -24.64
C PHE A 414 -13.84 1.83 -25.14
N PHE A 415 -14.89 2.57 -25.48
CA PHE A 415 -14.76 4.00 -25.69
C PHE A 415 -14.55 4.70 -24.34
N VAL A 416 -13.61 5.63 -24.28
CA VAL A 416 -13.30 6.39 -23.07
C VAL A 416 -13.97 7.76 -23.17
N PRO A 417 -15.13 8.01 -22.54
CA PRO A 417 -15.83 9.29 -22.68
C PRO A 417 -15.09 10.42 -21.97
N LEU A 418 -15.35 11.69 -22.36
CA LEU A 418 -14.83 12.87 -21.64
C LEU A 418 -15.27 12.92 -20.17
N THR A 419 -16.39 12.28 -19.84
CA THR A 419 -16.89 12.19 -18.47
C THR A 419 -16.12 11.19 -17.60
N LYS A 420 -15.29 10.32 -18.19
CA LYS A 420 -14.42 9.41 -17.43
C LYS A 420 -13.37 10.23 -16.70
N PRO A 421 -13.26 10.18 -15.36
CA PRO A 421 -12.28 10.96 -14.63
C PRO A 421 -10.84 10.65 -15.05
N VAL A 422 -10.01 11.68 -15.18
CA VAL A 422 -8.56 11.54 -15.36
C VAL A 422 -7.97 10.87 -14.12
N THR A 423 -7.07 9.90 -14.33
CA THR A 423 -6.42 9.18 -13.24
C THR A 423 -5.18 9.95 -12.82
N GLN A 424 -5.16 10.40 -11.57
CA GLN A 424 -4.04 11.11 -10.98
C GLN A 424 -4.01 10.88 -9.46
N PRO A 425 -2.86 11.09 -8.79
CA PRO A 425 -2.77 11.06 -7.34
C PRO A 425 -3.80 11.99 -6.70
N TYR A 426 -4.67 11.43 -5.86
CA TYR A 426 -5.84 12.17 -5.36
C TYR A 426 -5.46 13.38 -4.47
N TRP A 427 -4.26 13.38 -3.90
CA TRP A 427 -3.74 14.47 -3.07
C TRP A 427 -3.17 15.63 -3.90
N LEU A 428 -3.00 15.45 -5.22
CA LEU A 428 -2.58 16.49 -6.16
C LEU A 428 -3.76 17.05 -6.98
N GLU A 429 -4.98 16.56 -6.74
CA GLU A 429 -6.17 17.01 -7.47
C GLU A 429 -6.53 18.48 -7.18
N LYS A 430 -6.19 18.96 -5.98
CA LYS A 430 -6.40 20.35 -5.56
C LYS A 430 -5.06 20.99 -5.22
N PRO A 431 -4.92 22.32 -5.40
CA PRO A 431 -3.75 23.05 -4.91
C PRO A 431 -3.54 22.79 -3.41
N MET A 432 -2.28 22.59 -3.02
CA MET A 432 -1.90 22.40 -1.62
C MET A 432 -1.85 23.75 -0.88
N ASP A 433 -2.14 23.72 0.42
CA ASP A 433 -1.80 24.81 1.34
C ASP A 433 -0.30 24.74 1.67
N GLU A 434 0.23 25.75 2.36
CA GLU A 434 1.56 25.64 2.95
C GLU A 434 1.63 24.38 3.85
N GLY A 435 2.58 23.50 3.58
CA GLY A 435 2.83 22.30 4.39
C GLY A 435 1.76 21.19 4.34
N THR A 436 0.65 21.32 3.60
CA THR A 436 -0.39 20.26 3.55
C THR A 436 -1.12 20.13 2.21
N TYR A 437 -1.32 18.88 1.77
CA TYR A 437 -2.15 18.57 0.62
C TYR A 437 -3.65 18.76 0.91
N THR A 438 -4.36 19.29 -0.08
CA THR A 438 -5.81 19.50 0.02
C THR A 438 -6.56 18.25 -0.47
N VAL A 439 -7.03 17.43 0.48
CA VAL A 439 -7.89 16.27 0.20
C VAL A 439 -9.27 16.51 0.81
N VAL A 440 -10.27 16.63 -0.05
CA VAL A 440 -11.66 16.94 0.33
C VAL A 440 -12.43 15.69 0.79
N ASP A 441 -12.15 14.54 0.18
CA ASP A 441 -12.81 13.28 0.53
C ASP A 441 -12.11 12.61 1.71
N GLN A 442 -12.77 12.60 2.87
CA GLN A 442 -12.29 11.97 4.11
C GLN A 442 -11.88 10.50 3.91
N GLN A 443 -12.56 9.75 3.04
CA GLN A 443 -12.30 8.33 2.84
C GLN A 443 -11.01 8.06 2.06
N LYS A 444 -10.50 9.05 1.32
CA LYS A 444 -9.21 8.99 0.63
C LYS A 444 -8.03 9.25 1.57
N ILE A 445 -8.23 9.94 2.70
CA ILE A 445 -7.17 10.15 3.69
C ILE A 445 -6.73 8.79 4.26
N GLY A 446 -5.42 8.57 4.34
CA GLY A 446 -4.82 7.29 4.69
C GLY A 446 -4.54 6.36 3.51
N GLN A 447 -5.09 6.59 2.31
CA GLN A 447 -4.83 5.69 1.17
C GLN A 447 -3.42 5.90 0.61
N PRO A 448 -2.69 4.83 0.24
CA PRO A 448 -1.33 4.96 -0.24
C PRO A 448 -1.19 5.33 -1.71
N ASP A 449 -2.22 5.12 -2.52
CA ASP A 449 -2.17 5.33 -3.96
C ASP A 449 -3.52 5.79 -4.51
N ALA A 450 -3.55 6.19 -5.78
CA ALA A 450 -4.78 6.51 -6.50
C ALA A 450 -5.65 5.26 -6.73
N SER A 451 -6.96 5.47 -6.82
CA SER A 451 -7.90 4.42 -7.23
C SER A 451 -7.63 3.98 -8.68
N PRO A 452 -7.79 2.69 -9.00
CA PRO A 452 -7.65 2.19 -10.37
C PRO A 452 -8.58 2.91 -11.35
N ALA A 453 -8.10 3.17 -12.56
CA ALA A 453 -8.90 3.78 -13.62
C ALA A 453 -10.09 2.90 -14.07
N TYR A 454 -9.87 1.60 -14.07
CA TYR A 454 -10.82 0.56 -14.42
C TYR A 454 -10.65 -0.61 -13.46
N GLU A 455 -11.78 -1.20 -13.07
CA GLU A 455 -11.82 -2.44 -12.30
C GLU A 455 -12.63 -3.47 -13.08
N ALA A 456 -12.07 -4.67 -13.22
CA ALA A 456 -12.78 -5.83 -13.72
C ALA A 456 -13.34 -6.62 -12.54
N ARG A 457 -14.64 -6.91 -12.58
CA ARG A 457 -15.38 -7.66 -11.57
C ARG A 457 -15.80 -9.00 -12.13
N PHE A 458 -15.49 -10.07 -11.42
CA PHE A 458 -15.72 -11.46 -11.80
C PHE A 458 -16.69 -12.07 -10.79
N ASP A 459 -17.90 -12.42 -11.21
CA ASP A 459 -18.82 -13.18 -10.36
C ASP A 459 -18.65 -14.66 -10.63
N LEU A 460 -18.19 -15.38 -9.60
CA LEU A 460 -17.89 -16.80 -9.65
C LEU A 460 -18.73 -17.56 -8.64
N THR A 461 -18.88 -18.86 -8.84
CA THR A 461 -19.25 -19.81 -7.79
C THR A 461 -18.14 -20.82 -7.61
N ILE A 462 -17.59 -20.89 -6.40
CA ILE A 462 -16.49 -21.80 -6.03
C ILE A 462 -16.99 -22.72 -4.92
N GLU A 463 -17.01 -24.03 -5.14
CA GLU A 463 -17.54 -25.02 -4.17
C GLU A 463 -18.94 -24.63 -3.62
N GLY A 464 -19.81 -24.10 -4.49
CA GLY A 464 -21.16 -23.66 -4.13
C GLY A 464 -21.25 -22.35 -3.34
N LEU A 465 -20.16 -21.59 -3.20
CA LEU A 465 -20.17 -20.22 -2.67
C LEU A 465 -20.13 -19.21 -3.82
N ALA A 466 -21.15 -18.36 -3.92
CA ALA A 466 -21.12 -17.20 -4.80
C ALA A 466 -20.11 -16.18 -4.26
N ILE A 467 -19.15 -15.79 -5.08
CA ILE A 467 -18.06 -14.90 -4.69
C ILE A 467 -17.69 -13.99 -5.86
N ASN A 468 -17.59 -12.69 -5.57
CA ASN A 468 -17.15 -11.69 -6.54
C ASN A 468 -15.66 -11.41 -6.35
N TYR A 469 -14.84 -11.34 -7.39
CA TYR A 469 -13.48 -10.79 -7.31
C TYR A 469 -13.38 -9.50 -8.10
N SER A 470 -12.62 -8.52 -7.61
CA SER A 470 -12.34 -7.27 -8.32
C SER A 470 -10.84 -7.10 -8.50
N LEU A 471 -10.42 -6.86 -9.73
CA LEU A 471 -9.03 -6.64 -10.12
C LEU A 471 -8.88 -5.31 -10.86
N PRO A 472 -7.83 -4.52 -10.58
CA PRO A 472 -7.53 -3.34 -11.38
C PRO A 472 -7.11 -3.77 -12.79
N VAL A 473 -7.60 -3.05 -13.81
CA VAL A 473 -7.06 -3.19 -15.17
C VAL A 473 -5.69 -2.52 -15.21
N ARG A 474 -4.66 -3.26 -15.63
CA ARG A 474 -3.27 -2.79 -15.62
C ARG A 474 -2.67 -2.79 -17.02
N TYR A 475 -1.71 -1.90 -17.25
CA TYR A 475 -0.88 -1.94 -18.44
C TYR A 475 0.12 -3.08 -18.30
N ARG A 476 0.03 -4.09 -19.17
CA ARG A 476 0.92 -5.25 -19.19
C ARG A 476 1.78 -5.25 -20.43
N PHE A 477 3.08 -5.37 -20.24
CA PHE A 477 4.07 -5.45 -21.31
C PHE A 477 5.20 -6.40 -20.95
N THR A 478 6.00 -6.78 -21.95
CA THR A 478 7.18 -7.63 -21.77
C THR A 478 8.43 -6.80 -21.99
N ASP A 479 9.24 -6.67 -20.95
CA ASP A 479 10.58 -6.11 -21.04
C ASP A 479 11.60 -7.22 -21.40
N PRO A 480 12.49 -7.01 -22.39
CA PRO A 480 13.43 -8.05 -22.81
C PRO A 480 14.39 -8.55 -21.72
N VAL A 481 14.63 -7.76 -20.67
CA VAL A 481 15.55 -8.10 -19.56
C VAL A 481 14.77 -8.58 -18.34
N ARG A 482 13.62 -7.96 -18.05
CA ARG A 482 12.87 -8.18 -16.80
C ARG A 482 11.67 -9.11 -16.96
N GLY A 483 11.28 -9.46 -18.18
CA GLY A 483 10.14 -10.33 -18.47
C GLY A 483 8.80 -9.60 -18.41
N GLU A 484 7.75 -10.30 -17.96
CA GLU A 484 6.39 -9.76 -17.87
C GLU A 484 6.26 -8.74 -16.73
N LEU A 485 5.71 -7.58 -17.07
CA LEU A 485 5.71 -6.37 -16.25
C LEU A 485 4.31 -5.73 -16.28
N TYR A 486 3.80 -5.32 -15.10
CA TYR A 486 2.52 -4.61 -14.99
C TYR A 486 2.68 -3.24 -14.35
N GLN A 487 2.08 -2.21 -14.96
CA GLN A 487 1.97 -0.86 -14.41
C GLN A 487 0.49 -0.47 -14.25
N PRO A 488 0.18 0.51 -13.38
CA PRO A 488 -1.13 1.12 -13.39
C PRO A 488 -1.46 1.65 -14.78
N MET A 489 -2.66 1.32 -15.27
CA MET A 489 -3.23 1.98 -16.44
C MET A 489 -3.90 3.26 -15.98
N VAL A 490 -3.65 4.38 -16.67
CA VAL A 490 -4.19 5.70 -16.30
C VAL A 490 -5.03 6.30 -17.42
N VAL A 491 -6.12 6.98 -17.06
CA VAL A 491 -6.92 7.78 -17.99
C VAL A 491 -6.32 9.18 -18.12
N ILE A 492 -6.10 9.65 -19.35
CA ILE A 492 -5.52 10.96 -19.65
C ILE A 492 -6.42 11.78 -20.59
N PRO A 493 -6.34 13.13 -20.57
CA PRO A 493 -7.08 13.98 -21.49
C PRO A 493 -6.63 13.79 -22.95
N PRO A 494 -7.46 14.18 -23.94
CA PRO A 494 -7.15 14.02 -25.36
C PRO A 494 -5.92 14.82 -25.82
N PHE A 495 -5.59 15.89 -25.10
CA PHE A 495 -4.40 16.70 -25.33
C PHE A 495 -3.82 17.18 -24.00
N SER A 496 -2.53 17.49 -24.01
CA SER A 496 -1.83 18.10 -22.89
C SER A 496 -1.30 19.46 -23.33
N VAL A 497 -1.42 20.45 -22.45
CA VAL A 497 -0.86 21.79 -22.64
C VAL A 497 0.20 22.00 -21.57
N LYS A 498 1.40 22.39 -21.98
CA LYS A 498 2.47 22.76 -21.06
C LYS A 498 3.10 24.08 -21.47
N PRO A 499 3.56 24.91 -20.53
CA PRO A 499 4.37 26.06 -20.87
C PRO A 499 5.70 25.60 -21.48
N GLU A 500 6.28 26.41 -22.36
CA GLU A 500 7.59 26.11 -22.95
C GLU A 500 8.72 26.13 -21.92
N GLN A 501 8.61 26.98 -20.90
CA GLN A 501 9.48 26.99 -19.72
C GLN A 501 8.65 26.86 -18.46
N GLU A 502 9.14 26.12 -17.47
CA GLU A 502 8.42 25.87 -16.22
C GLU A 502 8.50 27.07 -15.25
N LEU A 503 9.59 27.84 -15.33
CA LEU A 503 9.81 29.04 -14.50
C LEU A 503 10.10 30.24 -15.40
N TYR A 504 9.41 31.34 -15.10
CA TYR A 504 9.70 32.64 -15.72
C TYR A 504 9.96 33.69 -14.65
N VAL A 505 11.13 34.29 -14.68
CA VAL A 505 11.47 35.46 -13.85
C VAL A 505 11.17 36.71 -14.65
N LEU A 506 10.19 37.50 -14.20
CA LEU A 506 9.77 38.72 -14.85
C LEU A 506 10.23 39.94 -14.05
N LYS A 507 10.74 40.96 -14.77
CA LYS A 507 10.99 42.28 -14.19
C LYS A 507 9.69 43.09 -14.21
N ASN A 508 9.35 43.75 -13.11
CA ASN A 508 8.13 44.58 -13.03
C ASN A 508 8.05 45.59 -14.18
N GLY A 509 6.90 45.62 -14.86
CA GLY A 509 6.61 46.54 -15.96
C GLY A 509 7.11 46.11 -17.34
N ALA A 510 7.67 44.90 -17.49
CA ALA A 510 8.06 44.37 -18.80
C ALA A 510 6.90 43.61 -19.48
N ASP A 511 6.66 43.91 -20.76
CA ASP A 511 5.84 43.06 -21.63
C ASP A 511 6.48 41.68 -21.75
N TRP A 512 5.66 40.64 -21.76
CA TRP A 512 6.14 39.27 -21.89
C TRP A 512 5.29 38.45 -22.85
N LYS A 513 5.98 37.56 -23.56
CA LYS A 513 5.38 36.55 -24.44
C LYS A 513 5.59 35.17 -23.81
N ARG A 514 4.62 34.28 -23.98
CA ARG A 514 4.76 32.85 -23.70
C ARG A 514 4.39 32.04 -24.93
N ALA A 515 5.12 30.95 -25.10
CA ALA A 515 4.66 29.85 -25.91
C ALA A 515 4.07 28.76 -25.00
N LEU A 516 2.97 28.18 -25.47
CA LEU A 516 2.41 26.96 -24.93
C LEU A 516 2.65 25.85 -25.94
N GLN A 517 3.09 24.69 -25.47
CA GLN A 517 3.20 23.49 -26.28
C GLN A 517 1.93 22.66 -26.12
N PHE A 518 1.31 22.33 -27.25
CA PHE A 518 0.15 21.44 -27.33
C PHE A 518 0.62 20.08 -27.84
N LYS A 519 0.31 19.01 -27.09
CA LYS A 519 0.57 17.63 -27.52
C LYS A 519 -0.75 16.88 -27.59
N SER A 520 -1.08 16.34 -28.76
CA SER A 520 -2.17 15.36 -28.89
C SER A 520 -1.74 14.06 -28.23
N ASN A 521 -2.62 13.50 -27.41
CA ASN A 521 -2.42 12.19 -26.80
C ASN A 521 -3.10 11.06 -27.60
N LYS A 522 -3.86 11.40 -28.65
CA LYS A 522 -4.56 10.42 -29.49
C LYS A 522 -3.61 9.67 -30.42
N THR A 523 -3.89 8.39 -30.62
CA THR A 523 -3.09 7.50 -31.49
C THR A 523 -3.18 7.90 -32.98
N ASN A 524 -4.26 8.58 -33.39
CA ASN A 524 -4.53 9.01 -34.77
C ASN A 524 -4.93 10.51 -34.90
N GLY A 525 -4.22 11.42 -34.21
CA GLY A 525 -4.61 12.83 -34.17
C GLY A 525 -4.00 13.71 -35.26
N HIS A 526 -4.74 13.97 -36.34
CA HIS A 526 -4.64 15.24 -37.07
C HIS A 526 -5.25 16.36 -36.19
N PHE A 527 -4.58 17.52 -36.13
CA PHE A 527 -5.16 18.73 -35.56
C PHE A 527 -6.29 19.21 -36.49
N LEU A 528 -7.49 19.43 -35.95
CA LEU A 528 -8.50 20.29 -36.57
C LEU A 528 -8.59 21.57 -35.76
#